data_AF-A0A522J1T6-F1
#
_entry.id   AF-A0A522J1T6-F1
#
_cell.length_a   1.000
_cell.length_b   1.000
_cell.length_c   1.000
_cell.angle_alpha   90.00
_cell.angle_beta   90.00
_cell.angle_gamma   90.00
#
_symmetry.space_group_name_H-M   'P 1'
#
loop_
_entity.id
_entity.type
_entity.pdbx_description
1 polymer ?
#
loop_
_entity_poly.entity_id
_entity_poly.type
_entity_poly.pdbx_seq_one_letter_code
_entity_poly.pdbx_strand_id
1 'polypeptide(L)'
;MTSTTCSAWARMAGPAVPGSPPTSATGRRTATEPQIFVRPARPRSTAHGFTLIEISVVLVIVGILASLVALSITNRPLAERQKFQADRLYQLLRLAAEQAQLQSTEIGLVVGLDGYRFVTLDATRHWIPYGNGPLRTRRLPPSFKLRLHIDQHAITAQRLGGPVTSGDGTQAGANDDGDNNAQVVTPQILLLSSGETTAFQLDITATGSGMTYRIAADELGHFTIKQENG
;
A
#
# COMPACT_ATOMS: atom_id res chain seq x y z
N MET A 1 -32.10 -4.02 -34.78
CA MET A 1 -33.26 -3.09 -34.76
C MET A 1 -33.16 -2.27 -33.49
N THR A 2 -32.79 -1.02 -33.65
CA THR A 2 -32.60 0.02 -32.62
C THR A 2 -33.92 0.73 -32.32
N SER A 3 -34.07 1.24 -31.08
CA SER A 3 -35.00 2.28 -30.56
C SER A 3 -35.56 1.79 -29.21
N THR A 4 -35.72 2.57 -28.14
CA THR A 4 -36.26 3.93 -28.06
C THR A 4 -35.84 4.62 -26.75
N THR A 5 -35.37 5.86 -26.87
CA THR A 5 -35.05 6.79 -25.79
C THR A 5 -36.27 7.66 -25.47
N CYS A 6 -36.51 7.98 -24.19
CA CYS A 6 -37.64 8.78 -23.74
C CYS A 6 -37.29 10.29 -23.68
N SER A 7 -38.14 11.12 -24.27
CA SER A 7 -38.29 12.59 -24.14
C SER A 7 -39.17 12.95 -22.91
N ALA A 8 -39.37 14.16 -22.36
CA ALA A 8 -39.30 15.55 -22.83
C ALA A 8 -39.35 16.57 -21.65
N TRP A 9 -38.87 17.81 -21.90
CA TRP A 9 -39.35 19.20 -21.61
C TRP A 9 -40.17 19.55 -20.33
N ALA A 10 -40.23 20.77 -19.75
CA ALA A 10 -39.78 22.14 -20.00
C ALA A 10 -40.04 23.02 -18.74
N ARG A 11 -39.49 24.24 -18.66
CA ARG A 11 -40.07 25.36 -17.87
C ARG A 11 -39.68 26.70 -18.51
N MET A 12 -40.67 27.57 -18.76
CA MET A 12 -40.54 28.92 -19.33
C MET A 12 -41.42 29.92 -18.57
N ALA A 13 -41.16 31.21 -18.84
CA ALA A 13 -41.89 32.46 -18.49
C ALA A 13 -41.39 33.21 -17.23
N GLY A 14 -41.14 34.52 -17.25
CA GLY A 14 -41.31 35.53 -18.32
C GLY A 14 -40.74 36.91 -17.90
N PRO A 15 -40.73 37.91 -18.80
CA PRO A 15 -40.06 39.20 -18.64
C PRO A 15 -41.01 40.36 -18.27
N ALA A 16 -40.47 41.50 -17.82
CA ALA A 16 -41.22 42.74 -17.61
C ALA A 16 -40.53 43.95 -18.28
N VAL A 17 -41.36 44.75 -18.96
CA VAL A 17 -41.08 45.90 -19.84
C VAL A 17 -41.23 47.21 -19.05
N PRO A 18 -40.56 48.31 -19.46
CA PRO A 18 -41.09 49.65 -19.17
C PRO A 18 -41.31 50.50 -20.43
N GLY A 19 -42.48 51.16 -20.48
CA GLY A 19 -42.89 52.12 -21.50
C GLY A 19 -42.42 53.56 -21.22
N SER A 20 -42.31 54.35 -22.29
CA SER A 20 -42.40 55.83 -22.32
C SER A 20 -43.88 56.23 -22.57
N PRO A 21 -44.39 57.48 -22.43
CA PRO A 21 -43.79 58.84 -22.64
C PRO A 21 -44.39 59.89 -21.64
N PRO A 22 -44.63 61.22 -21.88
CA PRO A 22 -44.21 62.17 -22.93
C PRO A 22 -43.70 63.57 -22.46
N THR A 23 -43.34 64.33 -23.49
CA THR A 23 -43.01 65.74 -23.81
C THR A 23 -43.52 66.95 -22.96
N SER A 24 -42.63 67.95 -22.87
CA SER A 24 -42.77 69.45 -22.79
C SER A 24 -43.60 70.18 -21.72
N ALA A 25 -42.95 71.10 -20.98
CA ALA A 25 -43.37 72.51 -20.84
C ALA A 25 -42.36 73.40 -20.05
N THR A 26 -42.17 74.60 -20.59
CA THR A 26 -41.50 75.84 -20.15
C THR A 26 -41.51 76.19 -18.65
N GLY A 27 -40.40 76.76 -18.14
CA GLY A 27 -40.36 77.42 -16.83
C GLY A 27 -39.09 78.24 -16.58
N ARG A 28 -39.12 79.52 -16.92
CA ARG A 28 -38.11 80.55 -16.63
C ARG A 28 -38.12 80.86 -15.12
N ARG A 29 -37.04 80.64 -14.38
CA ARG A 29 -36.79 81.32 -13.09
C ARG A 29 -35.32 81.65 -12.89
N THR A 30 -35.12 82.92 -12.64
CA THR A 30 -33.93 83.62 -12.17
C THR A 30 -33.59 83.25 -10.73
N ALA A 31 -32.32 83.49 -10.39
CA ALA A 31 -31.76 83.74 -9.06
C ALA A 31 -31.29 82.53 -8.23
N THR A 32 -29.98 82.58 -7.96
CA THR A 32 -29.34 82.31 -6.67
C THR A 32 -29.28 80.85 -6.20
N GLU A 33 -28.08 80.27 -6.25
CA GLU A 33 -27.32 79.71 -5.11
C GLU A 33 -26.37 78.57 -5.58
N PRO A 34 -25.06 78.60 -5.29
CA PRO A 34 -24.20 77.45 -5.55
C PRO A 34 -24.39 76.41 -4.45
N GLN A 35 -25.17 75.37 -4.73
CA GLN A 35 -25.29 74.19 -3.87
C GLN A 35 -24.10 73.26 -4.12
N ILE A 36 -23.15 73.25 -3.18
CA ILE A 36 -22.00 72.34 -3.18
C ILE A 36 -22.52 70.92 -2.90
N PHE A 37 -22.59 70.09 -3.96
CA PHE A 37 -22.92 68.68 -3.85
C PHE A 37 -21.71 67.89 -3.30
N VAL A 38 -21.71 67.60 -1.99
CA VAL A 38 -20.72 66.71 -1.37
C VAL A 38 -21.09 65.26 -1.71
N ARG A 39 -20.28 64.60 -2.54
CA ARG A 39 -20.40 63.16 -2.83
C ARG A 39 -20.11 62.35 -1.56
N PRO A 40 -21.02 61.48 -1.07
CA PRO A 40 -20.67 60.57 0.02
C PRO A 40 -19.62 59.58 -0.48
N ALA A 41 -18.48 59.52 0.21
CA ALA A 41 -17.42 58.56 -0.07
C ALA A 41 -17.92 57.15 0.28
N ARG A 42 -17.81 56.20 -0.67
CA ARG A 42 -18.04 54.77 -0.38
C ARG A 42 -17.03 54.30 0.67
N PRO A 43 -17.43 53.57 1.72
CA PRO A 43 -16.48 52.94 2.61
C PRO A 43 -15.63 51.97 1.80
N ARG A 44 -14.31 52.19 1.76
CA ARG A 44 -13.35 51.22 1.24
C ARG A 44 -13.38 50.04 2.21
N SER A 45 -13.79 48.86 1.75
CA SER A 45 -13.45 47.63 2.46
C SER A 45 -11.93 47.55 2.50
N THR A 46 -11.36 47.63 3.69
CA THR A 46 -9.95 47.36 3.90
C THR A 46 -9.78 45.85 3.75
N ALA A 47 -9.28 45.43 2.59
CA ALA A 47 -8.77 44.08 2.43
C ALA A 47 -7.58 43.94 3.38
N HIS A 48 -7.79 43.25 4.50
CA HIS A 48 -6.73 42.91 5.44
C HIS A 48 -5.91 41.81 4.75
N GLY A 49 -4.77 42.19 4.20
CA GLY A 49 -3.82 41.25 3.61
C GLY A 49 -3.15 40.42 4.70
N PHE A 50 -2.84 39.15 4.38
CA PHE A 50 -2.06 38.27 5.25
C PHE A 50 -0.71 38.93 5.58
N THR A 51 -0.36 38.95 6.85
CA THR A 51 0.94 39.45 7.28
C THR A 51 2.00 38.36 7.09
N LEU A 52 3.26 38.76 6.89
CA LEU A 52 4.36 37.79 6.76
C LEU A 52 4.49 36.88 8.00
N ILE A 53 4.21 37.43 9.18
CA ILE A 53 4.22 36.67 10.44
C ILE A 53 3.16 35.57 10.44
N GLU A 54 2.00 35.79 9.83
CA GLU A 54 0.92 34.81 9.76
C GLU A 54 1.31 33.57 8.95
N ILE A 55 1.94 33.79 7.79
CA ILE A 55 2.47 32.68 6.98
C ILE A 55 3.67 32.01 7.68
N SER A 56 4.53 32.77 8.37
CA SER A 56 5.65 32.16 9.10
C SER A 56 5.21 31.24 10.24
N VAL A 57 4.20 31.63 11.01
CA VAL A 57 3.66 30.83 12.12
C VAL A 57 3.01 29.55 11.58
N VAL A 58 2.25 29.66 10.49
CA VAL A 58 1.65 28.48 9.83
C VAL A 58 2.74 27.50 9.39
N LEU A 59 3.80 27.96 8.74
CA LEU A 59 4.90 27.10 8.31
C LEU A 59 5.63 26.45 9.49
N VAL A 60 5.81 27.18 10.59
CA VAL A 60 6.39 26.63 11.83
C VAL A 60 5.49 25.54 12.41
N ILE A 61 4.19 25.79 12.53
CA ILE A 61 3.23 24.80 13.05
C ILE A 61 3.21 23.56 12.14
N VAL A 62 3.14 23.74 10.82
CA VAL A 62 3.19 22.63 9.85
C VAL A 62 4.51 21.86 9.97
N GLY A 63 5.64 22.55 10.14
CA GLY A 63 6.94 21.92 10.33
C GLY A 63 7.03 21.09 11.62
N ILE A 64 6.49 21.60 12.73
CA ILE A 64 6.43 20.87 14.00
C ILE A 64 5.54 19.63 13.85
N LEU A 65 4.34 19.80 13.28
CA LEU A 65 3.41 18.69 13.05
C LEU A 65 4.02 17.61 12.13
N ALA A 66 4.65 18.03 11.03
CA ALA A 66 5.34 17.12 10.12
C ALA A 66 6.49 16.36 10.81
N SER A 67 7.25 17.04 11.68
CA SER A 67 8.33 16.42 12.45
C SER A 67 7.82 15.36 13.43
N LEU A 68 6.73 15.66 14.16
CA LEU A 68 6.11 14.72 15.08
C LEU A 68 5.57 13.47 14.35
N VAL A 69 4.94 13.66 13.19
CA VAL A 69 4.45 12.55 12.35
C VAL A 69 5.62 11.69 11.85
N ALA A 70 6.72 12.30 11.38
CA ALA A 70 7.90 11.58 10.92
C ALA A 70 8.55 10.73 12.02
N LEU A 71 8.65 11.26 13.24
CA LEU A 71 9.17 10.54 14.40
C LEU A 71 8.24 9.38 14.80
N SER A 72 6.91 9.57 14.76
CA SER A 72 5.94 8.53 15.08
C SER A 72 6.04 7.31 14.14
N ILE A 73 6.24 7.54 12.84
CA ILE A 73 6.43 6.46 11.85
C ILE A 73 7.72 5.67 12.15
N THR A 74 8.78 6.37 12.55
CA THR A 74 10.10 5.77 12.84
C THR A 74 10.09 5.00 14.16
N ASN A 75 9.27 5.42 15.13
CA ASN A 75 9.30 4.91 16.51
C ASN A 75 8.14 3.97 16.86
N ARG A 76 7.63 3.20 15.89
CA ARG A 76 6.63 2.15 16.19
C ARG A 76 7.14 1.17 17.24
N PRO A 77 6.34 0.80 18.25
CA PRO A 77 6.69 -0.24 19.20
C PRO A 77 7.10 -1.55 18.50
N LEU A 78 8.04 -2.30 19.07
CA LEU A 78 8.51 -3.57 18.51
C LEU A 78 7.34 -4.54 18.26
N ALA A 79 6.37 -4.60 19.18
CA ALA A 79 5.18 -5.43 19.06
C ALA A 79 4.32 -5.07 17.82
N GLU A 80 4.13 -3.78 17.54
CA GLU A 80 3.40 -3.36 16.34
C GLU A 80 4.16 -3.70 15.05
N ARG A 81 5.49 -3.53 15.05
CA ARG A 81 6.32 -3.93 13.91
C ARG A 81 6.25 -5.44 13.69
N GLN A 82 6.26 -6.23 14.76
CA GLN A 82 6.14 -7.68 14.70
C GLN A 82 4.78 -8.09 14.12
N LYS A 83 3.69 -7.54 14.64
CA LYS A 83 2.34 -7.75 14.12
C LYS A 83 2.27 -7.42 12.62
N PHE A 84 2.81 -6.27 12.23
CA PHE A 84 2.83 -5.84 10.83
C PHE A 84 3.59 -6.82 9.92
N GLN A 85 4.72 -7.38 10.37
CA GLN A 85 5.44 -8.41 9.59
C GLN A 85 4.63 -9.71 9.48
N ALA A 86 3.93 -10.11 10.55
CA ALA A 86 3.08 -11.29 10.56
C ALA A 86 1.86 -11.14 9.66
N ASP A 87 1.11 -10.05 9.79
CA ASP A 87 -0.06 -9.74 8.95
C ASP A 87 0.34 -9.68 7.47
N ARG A 88 1.50 -9.07 7.18
CA ARG A 88 2.04 -9.03 5.81
C ARG A 88 2.33 -10.43 5.27
N LEU A 89 3.06 -11.26 6.02
CA LEU A 89 3.40 -12.61 5.55
C LEU A 89 2.15 -13.46 5.35
N TYR A 90 1.18 -13.36 6.26
CA TYR A 90 -0.12 -13.99 6.13
C TYR A 90 -0.85 -13.57 4.85
N GLN A 91 -0.89 -12.27 4.54
CA GLN A 91 -1.48 -11.76 3.31
C GLN A 91 -0.75 -12.25 2.05
N LEU A 92 0.59 -12.31 2.10
CA LEU A 92 1.38 -12.80 0.96
C LEU A 92 1.20 -14.29 0.72
N LEU A 93 1.07 -15.10 1.78
CA LEU A 93 0.76 -16.53 1.68
C LEU A 93 -0.60 -16.76 1.03
N ARG A 94 -1.63 -16.01 1.47
CA ARG A 94 -2.96 -16.07 0.87
C ARG A 94 -2.94 -15.65 -0.59
N LEU A 95 -2.28 -14.54 -0.90
CA LEU A 95 -2.12 -14.07 -2.28
C LEU A 95 -1.40 -15.13 -3.14
N ALA A 96 -0.36 -15.76 -2.62
CA ALA A 96 0.34 -16.81 -3.34
C ALA A 96 -0.56 -18.03 -3.59
N ALA A 97 -1.34 -18.48 -2.61
CA ALA A 97 -2.29 -19.58 -2.81
C ALA A 97 -3.35 -19.23 -3.87
N GLU A 98 -3.90 -18.00 -3.82
CA GLU A 98 -4.83 -17.51 -4.83
C GLU A 98 -4.18 -17.46 -6.23
N GLN A 99 -2.94 -16.98 -6.33
CA GLN A 99 -2.22 -16.94 -7.60
C GLN A 99 -1.88 -18.34 -8.14
N ALA A 100 -1.53 -19.29 -7.27
CA ALA A 100 -1.27 -20.68 -7.65
C ALA A 100 -2.49 -21.32 -8.32
N GLN A 101 -3.68 -21.12 -7.73
CA GLN A 101 -4.95 -21.57 -8.31
C GLN A 101 -5.26 -20.85 -9.62
N LEU A 102 -5.24 -19.51 -9.63
CA LEU A 102 -5.63 -18.70 -10.78
C LEU A 102 -4.72 -18.91 -12.00
N GLN A 103 -3.42 -19.12 -11.78
CA GLN A 103 -2.46 -19.32 -12.86
C GLN A 103 -2.21 -20.81 -13.16
N SER A 104 -2.87 -21.71 -12.44
CA SER A 104 -2.65 -23.16 -12.55
C SER A 104 -1.16 -23.52 -12.44
N THR A 105 -0.47 -22.88 -11.50
CA THR A 105 0.98 -23.06 -11.26
C THR A 105 1.25 -23.37 -9.80
N GLU A 106 2.32 -24.09 -9.53
CA GLU A 106 2.78 -24.35 -8.17
C GLU A 106 3.67 -23.20 -7.70
N ILE A 107 3.41 -22.74 -6.47
CA ILE A 107 4.23 -21.73 -5.81
C ILE A 107 4.82 -22.32 -4.55
N GLY A 108 6.14 -22.37 -4.50
CA GLY A 108 6.89 -22.76 -3.31
C GLY A 108 7.20 -21.56 -2.42
N LEU A 109 7.19 -21.75 -1.10
CA LEU A 109 7.75 -20.82 -0.15
C LEU A 109 9.03 -21.40 0.46
N VAL A 110 10.10 -20.63 0.35
CA VAL A 110 11.40 -20.89 0.96
C VAL A 110 11.49 -20.02 2.21
N VAL A 111 11.54 -20.65 3.37
CA VAL A 111 11.74 -20.01 4.66
C VAL A 111 13.21 -20.13 5.05
N GLY A 112 13.83 -18.99 5.35
CA GLY A 112 15.22 -18.99 5.78
C GLY A 112 15.48 -18.11 7.00
N LEU A 113 16.75 -18.11 7.43
CA LEU A 113 17.15 -17.51 8.71
C LEU A 113 16.93 -16.00 8.77
N ASP A 114 16.94 -15.35 7.62
CA ASP A 114 16.97 -13.90 7.47
C ASP A 114 15.84 -13.38 6.58
N GLY A 115 14.87 -14.23 6.21
CA GLY A 115 13.87 -13.86 5.22
C GLY A 115 13.03 -15.03 4.73
N TYR A 116 12.27 -14.74 3.68
CA TYR A 116 11.52 -15.72 2.92
C TYR A 116 11.45 -15.31 1.45
N ARG A 117 11.21 -16.28 0.56
CA ARG A 117 11.10 -16.08 -0.89
C ARG A 117 10.07 -17.03 -1.47
N PHE A 118 9.27 -16.52 -2.39
CA PHE A 118 8.39 -17.34 -3.21
C PHE A 118 9.12 -17.77 -4.49
N VAL A 119 8.94 -19.03 -4.87
CA VAL A 119 9.52 -19.66 -6.05
C VAL A 119 8.43 -20.36 -6.86
N THR A 120 8.69 -20.59 -8.14
CA THR A 120 7.84 -21.39 -9.03
C THR A 120 8.70 -22.27 -9.92
N LEU A 121 8.11 -23.28 -10.54
CA LEU A 121 8.79 -24.13 -11.50
C LEU A 121 8.79 -23.46 -12.88
N ASP A 122 9.96 -23.43 -13.50
CA ASP A 122 10.06 -23.09 -14.92
C ASP A 122 9.73 -24.28 -15.83
N ALA A 123 9.79 -24.07 -17.15
CA ALA A 123 9.55 -25.12 -18.14
C ALA A 123 10.53 -26.32 -18.04
N THR A 124 11.69 -26.11 -17.42
CA THR A 124 12.70 -27.15 -17.17
C THR A 124 12.59 -27.80 -15.80
N ARG A 125 11.51 -27.52 -15.05
CA ARG A 125 11.27 -27.99 -13.67
C ARG A 125 12.33 -27.53 -12.68
N HIS A 126 12.93 -26.37 -12.92
CA HIS A 126 13.81 -25.72 -11.96
C HIS A 126 13.04 -24.69 -11.16
N TRP A 127 13.29 -24.67 -9.85
CA TRP A 127 12.76 -23.62 -8.99
C TRP A 127 13.41 -22.29 -9.35
N ILE A 128 12.60 -21.29 -9.68
CA ILE A 128 13.05 -19.93 -9.95
C ILE A 128 12.27 -18.95 -9.06
N PRO A 129 12.80 -17.77 -8.72
CA PRO A 129 12.04 -16.76 -8.00
C PRO A 129 10.73 -16.42 -8.73
N TYR A 130 9.60 -16.37 -8.01
CA TYR A 130 8.28 -16.13 -8.60
C TYR A 130 8.19 -14.77 -9.35
N GLY A 131 8.98 -13.78 -8.94
CA GLY A 131 9.16 -12.54 -9.69
C GLY A 131 9.42 -11.30 -8.84
N ASN A 132 9.29 -10.12 -9.45
CA ASN A 132 9.59 -8.81 -8.85
C ASN A 132 8.37 -8.11 -8.22
N GLY A 133 7.19 -8.75 -8.25
CA GLY A 133 5.92 -8.23 -7.73
C GLY A 133 5.78 -8.31 -6.20
N PRO A 134 4.54 -8.41 -5.68
CA PRO A 134 4.27 -8.55 -4.25
C PRO A 134 5.00 -9.74 -3.61
N LEU A 135 5.09 -10.86 -4.34
CA LEU A 135 5.73 -12.12 -3.94
C LEU A 135 7.25 -12.16 -4.15
N ARG A 136 7.91 -11.00 -4.29
CA ARG A 136 9.38 -10.93 -4.33
C ARG A 136 10.02 -11.42 -3.03
N THR A 137 11.31 -11.75 -3.10
CA THR A 137 12.15 -12.05 -1.93
C THR A 137 12.07 -10.93 -0.89
N ARG A 138 11.95 -11.31 0.39
CA ARG A 138 11.94 -10.35 1.50
C ARG A 138 12.90 -10.80 2.59
N ARG A 139 13.76 -9.87 3.02
CA ARG A 139 14.55 -10.05 4.23
C ARG A 139 13.81 -9.50 5.43
N LEU A 140 13.87 -10.23 6.53
CA LEU A 140 13.39 -9.82 7.83
C LEU A 140 14.49 -9.01 8.54
N PRO A 141 14.15 -7.94 9.26
CA PRO A 141 15.13 -7.25 10.09
C PRO A 141 15.75 -8.20 11.12
N PRO A 142 17.02 -8.02 11.52
CA PRO A 142 17.74 -8.95 12.40
C PRO A 142 17.08 -9.18 13.77
N SER A 143 16.22 -8.25 14.21
CA SER A 143 15.44 -8.37 15.44
C SER A 143 14.37 -9.46 15.37
N PHE A 144 13.96 -9.89 14.17
CA PHE A 144 12.93 -10.88 13.95
C PHE A 144 13.53 -12.23 13.58
N LYS A 145 12.92 -13.30 14.07
CA LYS A 145 13.27 -14.68 13.69
C LYS A 145 12.03 -15.39 13.19
N LEU A 146 12.22 -16.18 12.14
CA LEU A 146 11.21 -17.02 11.52
C LEU A 146 11.54 -18.48 11.84
N ARG A 147 10.58 -19.23 12.38
CA ARG A 147 10.71 -20.67 12.62
C ARG A 147 9.59 -21.41 11.91
N LEU A 148 9.97 -22.38 11.08
CA LEU A 148 9.04 -23.23 10.36
C LEU A 148 8.91 -24.57 11.08
N HIS A 149 7.68 -25.00 11.27
CA HIS A 149 7.31 -26.31 11.78
C HIS A 149 6.44 -27.02 10.73
N ILE A 150 6.83 -28.24 10.35
CA ILE A 150 6.04 -29.14 9.50
C ILE A 150 5.91 -30.46 10.26
N ASP A 151 4.72 -31.03 10.31
CA ASP A 151 4.42 -32.24 11.08
C ASP A 151 4.90 -32.16 12.54
N GLN A 152 4.79 -30.98 13.16
CA GLN A 152 5.28 -30.65 14.51
C GLN A 152 6.82 -30.63 14.67
N HIS A 153 7.59 -30.89 13.61
CA HIS A 153 9.05 -30.85 13.62
C HIS A 153 9.55 -29.48 13.15
N ALA A 154 10.46 -28.89 13.91
CA ALA A 154 11.12 -27.65 13.50
C ALA A 154 12.08 -27.93 12.34
N ILE A 155 11.90 -27.22 11.23
CA ILE A 155 12.80 -27.32 10.07
C ILE A 155 13.96 -26.35 10.25
N THR A 156 15.17 -26.84 9.96
CA THR A 156 16.37 -25.99 9.96
C THR A 156 16.31 -25.02 8.78
N ALA A 157 16.22 -23.73 9.11
CA ALA A 157 16.17 -22.68 8.11
C ALA A 157 17.52 -22.53 7.38
N GLN A 158 17.48 -22.41 6.05
CA GLN A 158 18.63 -22.14 5.20
C GLN A 158 18.87 -20.62 5.08
N ARG A 159 20.08 -20.15 4.78
CA ARG A 159 20.31 -18.72 4.45
C ARG A 159 19.71 -18.40 3.09
N LEU A 160 18.97 -17.29 2.95
CA LEU A 160 18.57 -16.78 1.63
C LEU A 160 19.77 -16.07 0.97
N GLY A 161 20.71 -16.84 0.42
CA GLY A 161 21.84 -16.34 -0.36
C GLY A 161 22.29 -17.38 -1.38
N GLY A 162 22.39 -16.96 -2.65
CA GLY A 162 22.85 -17.78 -3.78
C GLY A 162 21.99 -17.58 -5.05
N PRO A 163 22.57 -17.65 -6.26
CA PRO A 163 21.82 -17.86 -7.49
C PRO A 163 21.07 -19.20 -7.38
N VAL A 164 19.83 -19.21 -7.87
CA VAL A 164 18.95 -20.38 -7.74
C VAL A 164 19.33 -21.39 -8.80
N THR A 165 19.86 -22.54 -8.41
CA THR A 165 20.05 -23.69 -9.31
C THR A 165 19.57 -24.93 -8.59
N SER A 166 18.55 -25.62 -9.11
CA SER A 166 18.08 -26.87 -8.52
C SER A 166 19.17 -27.94 -8.61
N GLY A 167 19.39 -28.64 -7.51
CA GLY A 167 20.32 -29.76 -7.44
C GLY A 167 19.64 -30.97 -8.02
N ASP A 168 19.93 -31.25 -9.29
CA ASP A 168 19.89 -32.61 -9.79
C ASP A 168 21.32 -33.14 -9.80
N GLY A 169 21.54 -34.21 -9.04
CA GLY A 169 22.86 -34.82 -8.90
C GLY A 169 23.23 -35.58 -10.16
N THR A 170 23.88 -34.92 -11.10
CA THR A 170 24.73 -35.60 -12.09
C THR A 170 26.10 -34.93 -12.10
N GLN A 171 27.03 -35.50 -11.35
CA GLN A 171 28.46 -35.21 -11.47
C GLN A 171 28.95 -35.71 -12.84
N ALA A 172 29.36 -34.80 -13.72
CA ALA A 172 30.32 -35.13 -14.77
C ALA A 172 30.97 -33.85 -15.30
N GLY A 173 32.26 -33.68 -15.02
CA GLY A 173 33.12 -32.70 -15.69
C GLY A 173 34.00 -31.90 -14.75
N ALA A 174 35.16 -32.46 -14.39
CA ALA A 174 36.27 -31.70 -13.85
C ALA A 174 36.65 -30.58 -14.85
N ASN A 175 36.70 -29.33 -14.38
CA ASN A 175 37.79 -28.36 -14.61
C ASN A 175 37.38 -26.95 -14.13
N ASP A 176 38.35 -26.33 -13.45
CA ASP A 176 38.66 -24.90 -13.40
C ASP A 176 37.94 -23.98 -12.38
N ASP A 177 38.75 -23.06 -11.88
CA ASP A 177 38.59 -22.23 -10.69
C ASP A 177 37.47 -21.19 -10.78
N GLY A 178 36.62 -21.13 -9.76
CA GLY A 178 35.63 -20.08 -9.58
C GLY A 178 34.56 -20.48 -8.57
N ASP A 179 34.57 -19.83 -7.40
CA ASP A 179 33.58 -19.94 -6.32
C ASP A 179 32.16 -19.55 -6.78
N ASN A 180 31.52 -20.43 -7.55
CA ASN A 180 30.11 -20.39 -7.85
C ASN A 180 29.40 -21.31 -6.87
N ASN A 181 29.23 -20.83 -5.63
CA ASN A 181 28.37 -21.46 -4.63
C ASN A 181 26.90 -21.37 -5.10
N ALA A 182 26.53 -22.28 -5.99
CA ALA A 182 25.22 -22.42 -6.58
C ALA A 182 24.33 -23.16 -5.56
N GLN A 183 23.58 -22.38 -4.78
CA GLN A 183 22.77 -22.88 -3.67
C GLN A 183 21.49 -23.53 -4.24
N VAL A 184 21.35 -24.84 -4.02
CA VAL A 184 20.12 -25.57 -4.32
C VAL A 184 18.99 -25.07 -3.43
N VAL A 185 17.96 -24.49 -4.06
CA VAL A 185 16.77 -23.99 -3.38
C VAL A 185 15.64 -24.98 -3.57
N THR A 186 15.27 -25.66 -2.49
CA THR A 186 14.06 -26.48 -2.42
C THR A 186 13.06 -25.78 -1.51
N PRO A 187 11.83 -25.47 -1.99
CA PRO A 187 10.80 -24.90 -1.13
C PRO A 187 10.38 -25.91 -0.07
N GLN A 188 10.18 -25.43 1.17
CA GLN A 188 9.72 -26.28 2.26
C GLN A 188 8.19 -26.37 2.31
N ILE A 189 7.50 -25.34 1.79
CA ILE A 189 6.05 -25.28 1.71
C ILE A 189 5.68 -25.18 0.23
N LEU A 190 4.71 -25.99 -0.20
CA LEU A 190 4.14 -25.93 -1.53
C LEU A 190 2.69 -25.44 -1.46
N LEU A 191 2.36 -24.51 -2.33
CA LEU A 191 1.00 -24.03 -2.60
C LEU A 191 0.61 -24.55 -3.97
N LEU A 192 -0.37 -25.46 -4.01
CA LEU A 192 -0.74 -26.18 -5.22
C LEU A 192 -1.87 -25.47 -5.96
N SER A 193 -1.95 -25.68 -7.26
CA SER A 193 -3.03 -25.15 -8.10
C SER A 193 -4.40 -25.75 -7.78
N SER A 194 -4.45 -26.91 -7.11
CA SER A 194 -5.68 -27.51 -6.57
C SER A 194 -6.28 -26.70 -5.42
N GLY A 195 -5.48 -25.84 -4.80
CA GLY A 195 -5.81 -25.14 -3.57
C GLY A 195 -5.35 -25.86 -2.29
N GLU A 196 -4.79 -27.05 -2.43
CA GLU A 196 -4.09 -27.72 -1.35
C GLU A 196 -2.76 -27.02 -1.03
N THR A 197 -2.29 -27.19 0.20
CA THR A 197 -0.98 -26.69 0.64
C THR A 197 -0.32 -27.70 1.54
N THR A 198 1.01 -27.67 1.61
CA THR A 198 1.72 -28.33 2.71
C THR A 198 1.19 -27.80 4.04
N ALA A 199 0.88 -28.68 5.00
CA ALA A 199 0.48 -28.26 6.34
C ALA A 199 1.71 -27.71 7.10
N PHE A 200 1.59 -26.52 7.69
CA PHE A 200 2.72 -25.90 8.38
C PHE A 200 2.27 -24.98 9.52
N GLN A 201 3.22 -24.69 10.42
CA GLN A 201 3.14 -23.59 11.36
C GLN A 201 4.40 -22.74 11.24
N LEU A 202 4.21 -21.43 11.16
CA LEU A 202 5.25 -20.46 10.95
C LEU A 202 5.22 -19.42 12.06
N ASP A 203 6.25 -19.45 12.91
CA ASP A 203 6.36 -18.61 14.08
C ASP A 203 7.28 -17.42 13.81
N ILE A 204 6.75 -16.22 14.02
CA ILE A 204 7.48 -14.96 13.96
C ILE A 204 7.69 -14.46 15.37
N THR A 205 8.95 -14.43 15.80
CA THR A 205 9.36 -13.92 17.12
C THR A 205 10.19 -12.65 16.95
N ALA A 206 10.11 -11.74 17.91
CA ALA A 206 10.97 -10.55 17.97
C ALA A 206 11.80 -10.56 19.25
N THR A 207 13.09 -10.28 19.13
CA THR A 207 14.01 -10.26 20.27
C THR A 207 13.61 -9.14 21.23
N GLY A 208 13.14 -9.50 22.43
CA GLY A 208 12.70 -8.56 23.45
C GLY A 208 11.20 -8.23 23.46
N SER A 209 10.36 -8.84 22.60
CA SER A 209 8.90 -8.62 22.66
C SER A 209 8.17 -9.57 23.62
N GLY A 210 8.69 -10.79 23.84
CA GLY A 210 7.98 -11.85 24.56
C GLY A 210 6.72 -12.37 23.85
N MET A 211 6.47 -11.90 22.62
CA MET A 211 5.29 -12.24 21.84
C MET A 211 5.68 -13.14 20.67
N THR A 212 4.80 -14.08 20.31
CA THR A 212 4.94 -14.92 19.12
C THR A 212 3.69 -14.78 18.26
N TYR A 213 3.87 -14.52 16.97
CA TYR A 213 2.78 -14.62 16.00
C TYR A 213 2.95 -15.93 15.22
N ARG A 214 1.92 -16.77 15.25
CA ARG A 214 1.88 -18.05 14.56
C ARG A 214 0.93 -17.98 13.37
N ILE A 215 1.47 -18.25 12.19
CA ILE A 215 0.68 -18.44 10.96
C ILE A 215 0.62 -19.93 10.69
N ALA A 216 -0.58 -20.50 10.54
CA ALA A 216 -0.75 -21.92 10.26
C ALA A 216 -1.57 -22.14 8.99
N ALA A 217 -1.26 -23.20 8.27
CA ALA A 217 -2.06 -23.70 7.15
C ALA A 217 -2.31 -25.20 7.33
N ASP A 218 -3.52 -25.65 7.00
CA ASP A 218 -3.87 -27.07 6.88
C ASP A 218 -3.73 -27.55 5.43
N GLU A 219 -3.90 -28.84 5.18
CA GLU A 219 -3.76 -29.43 3.84
C GLU A 219 -4.79 -28.89 2.83
N LEU A 220 -5.89 -28.30 3.31
CA LEU A 220 -6.98 -27.78 2.50
C LEU A 220 -6.78 -26.32 2.07
N GLY A 221 -5.66 -25.70 2.43
CA GLY A 221 -5.39 -24.31 2.06
C GLY A 221 -6.00 -23.27 3.01
N HIS A 222 -6.45 -23.66 4.21
CA HIS A 222 -6.98 -22.70 5.18
C HIS A 222 -5.86 -22.09 6.01
N PHE A 223 -5.63 -20.79 5.79
CA PHE A 223 -4.65 -20.02 6.56
C PHE A 223 -5.27 -19.38 7.80
N THR A 224 -4.57 -19.46 8.92
CA THR A 224 -4.93 -18.76 10.16
C THR A 224 -3.72 -18.03 10.73
N ILE A 225 -3.98 -16.97 11.50
CA ILE A 225 -2.96 -16.23 12.25
C ILE A 225 -3.42 -16.09 13.70
N LYS A 226 -2.53 -16.40 14.65
CA LYS A 226 -2.78 -16.29 16.09
C LYS A 226 -1.61 -15.56 16.75
N GLN A 227 -1.93 -14.83 17.80
CA GLN A 227 -0.92 -14.28 18.72
C GLN A 227 -0.87 -15.19 19.95
N GLU A 228 0.33 -15.64 20.30
CA GLU A 228 0.61 -16.38 21.52
C GLU A 228 1.54 -15.54 22.40
N ASN A 229 1.19 -15.41 23.68
CA ASN A 229 2.10 -14.85 24.67
C ASN A 229 3.10 -15.95 25.03
N GLY A 230 4.39 -15.65 24.87
CA GLY A 230 5.48 -16.56 25.24
C GLY A 230 5.76 -16.58 26.73
#